data_AF-A0A679K3I7-F1
#
_entry.id   AF-A0A679K3I7-F1
#
_cell.length_a   1.000
_cell.length_b   1.000
_cell.length_c   1.000
_cell.angle_alpha   90.00
_cell.angle_beta   90.00
_cell.angle_gamma   90.00
#
_symmetry.space_group_name_H-M   'P 1'
#
loop_
_entity.id
_entity.type
_entity.pdbx_description
1 polymer ?
#
loop_
_entity_poly.entity_id
_entity_poly.type
_entity_poly.pdbx_seq_one_letter_code
_entity_poly.pdbx_strand_id
1 'polypeptide(L)'
;MRAFARLLDCLVYTQSRNRKVALLGHYFRTAPDPDRGWALAALTDGVPIRLPLRRMLSDLVTRFIDPTLYRLSRDYVGDTAETVALLWPDDRSVLPPPCPLPA
;
A
#
# COMPACT_ATOMS: atom_id res chain seq x y z
N MET A 1 -2.01 10.20 -6.62
CA MET A 1 -2.30 8.80 -6.21
C MET A 1 -2.96 8.60 -4.85
N ARG A 2 -2.80 9.47 -3.84
CA ARG A 2 -3.50 9.31 -2.53
C ARG A 2 -5.03 9.23 -2.66
N ALA A 3 -5.62 9.93 -3.64
CA ALA A 3 -7.05 9.85 -3.92
C ALA A 3 -7.48 8.46 -4.41
N PHE A 4 -6.62 7.76 -5.16
CA PHE A 4 -6.88 6.40 -5.63
C PHE A 4 -6.84 5.39 -4.47
N ALA A 5 -5.86 5.51 -3.57
CA ALA A 5 -5.80 4.68 -2.37
C ALA A 5 -7.08 4.81 -1.54
N ARG A 6 -7.53 6.05 -1.28
CA ARG A 6 -8.81 6.31 -0.60
C ARG A 6 -10.01 5.71 -1.33
N LEU A 7 -10.02 5.74 -2.67
CA LEU A 7 -11.07 5.10 -3.46
C LEU A 7 -11.07 3.59 -3.21
N LEU A 8 -9.92 2.92 -3.24
CA LEU A 8 -9.81 1.48 -2.97
C LEU A 8 -10.34 1.14 -1.57
N ASP A 9 -9.96 1.89 -0.54
CA ASP A 9 -10.48 1.71 0.83
C ASP A 9 -12.00 1.81 0.85
N CYS A 10 -12.56 2.87 0.23
CA CYS A 10 -14.01 3.05 0.17
C CYS A 10 -14.70 1.90 -0.59
N LEU A 11 -14.10 1.39 -1.67
CA LEU A 11 -14.66 0.30 -2.49
C LEU A 11 -14.66 -1.04 -1.75
N VAL A 12 -13.63 -1.31 -0.94
CA VAL A 12 -13.52 -2.54 -0.12
C VAL A 12 -14.63 -2.58 0.93
N TYR A 13 -14.87 -1.47 1.64
CA TYR A 13 -15.88 -1.43 2.72
C TYR A 13 -17.30 -1.16 2.23
N THR A 14 -17.51 -0.78 0.96
CA THR A 14 -18.85 -0.55 0.41
C THR A 14 -19.45 -1.85 -0.11
N GLN A 15 -20.65 -2.23 0.33
CA GLN A 15 -21.36 -3.41 -0.18
C GLN A 15 -22.28 -3.11 -1.38
N SER A 16 -22.89 -1.92 -1.43
CA SER A 16 -23.84 -1.55 -2.49
C SER A 16 -23.16 -1.33 -3.84
N ARG A 17 -23.57 -2.10 -4.86
CA ARG A 17 -23.09 -1.96 -6.24
C ARG A 17 -23.28 -0.54 -6.78
N ASN A 18 -24.45 0.04 -6.60
CA ASN A 18 -24.75 1.40 -7.09
C ASN A 18 -23.84 2.44 -6.43
N ARG A 19 -23.54 2.25 -5.14
CA ARG A 19 -22.61 3.13 -4.42
C ARG A 19 -21.17 2.97 -4.92
N LYS A 20 -20.72 1.76 -5.24
CA LYS A 20 -19.41 1.53 -5.90
C LYS A 20 -19.32 2.26 -7.25
N VAL A 21 -20.35 2.15 -8.08
CA VAL A 21 -20.40 2.85 -9.38
C VAL A 21 -20.35 4.37 -9.19
N ALA A 22 -21.08 4.90 -8.22
CA ALA A 22 -21.04 6.33 -7.91
C ALA A 22 -19.64 6.79 -7.45
N LEU A 23 -18.98 6.03 -6.59
CA LEU A 23 -17.61 6.30 -6.12
C LEU A 23 -16.60 6.31 -7.29
N LEU A 24 -16.66 5.29 -8.15
CA LEU A 24 -15.81 5.20 -9.35
C LEU A 24 -16.05 6.41 -10.26
N GLY A 25 -17.30 6.72 -10.57
CA GLY A 25 -17.65 7.85 -11.42
C GLY A 25 -17.19 9.19 -10.84
N HIS A 26 -17.31 9.38 -9.52
CA HIS A 26 -16.79 10.58 -8.85
C HIS A 26 -15.27 10.69 -8.96
N TYR A 27 -14.54 9.59 -8.72
CA TYR A 27 -13.09 9.58 -8.85
C TYR A 27 -12.65 9.90 -10.28
N PHE A 28 -13.21 9.26 -11.30
CA PHE A 28 -12.78 9.47 -12.69
C PHE A 28 -13.09 10.88 -13.22
N ARG A 29 -14.11 11.55 -12.70
CA ARG A 29 -14.40 12.95 -13.03
C ARG A 29 -13.44 13.94 -12.39
N THR A 30 -12.87 13.61 -11.23
CA THR A 30 -12.09 14.55 -10.41
C THR A 30 -10.58 14.29 -10.45
N ALA A 31 -10.15 13.07 -10.76
CA ALA A 31 -8.74 12.72 -10.83
C ALA A 31 -8.07 13.37 -12.06
N PRO A 32 -6.91 14.04 -11.89
CA PRO A 32 -6.13 14.58 -13.00
C PRO A 32 -5.43 13.47 -13.79
N ASP A 33 -5.03 13.77 -15.02
CA ASP A 33 -4.09 12.93 -15.76
C ASP A 33 -2.66 13.18 -15.25
N PRO A 34 -1.79 12.16 -15.15
CA PRO A 34 -1.96 10.77 -15.60
C PRO A 34 -2.61 9.82 -14.57
N ASP A 35 -2.88 10.29 -13.35
CA ASP A 35 -3.37 9.46 -12.24
C ASP A 35 -4.66 8.70 -12.59
N ARG A 36 -5.53 9.35 -13.36
CA ARG A 36 -6.77 8.77 -13.87
C ARG A 36 -6.55 7.56 -14.76
N GLY A 37 -5.61 7.63 -15.69
CA GLY A 37 -5.29 6.55 -16.62
C GLY A 37 -4.68 5.35 -15.92
N TRP A 38 -3.74 5.60 -14.99
CA TRP A 38 -3.15 4.56 -14.16
C TRP A 38 -4.16 3.85 -13.28
N ALA A 39 -5.10 4.58 -12.67
CA ALA A 39 -6.17 4.00 -11.87
C ALA A 39 -7.10 3.10 -12.70
N LEU A 40 -7.45 3.51 -13.92
CA LEU A 40 -8.24 2.68 -14.82
C LEU A 40 -7.49 1.39 -15.17
N ALA A 41 -6.23 1.51 -15.58
CA ALA A 41 -5.38 0.36 -15.91
C ALA A 41 -5.24 -0.61 -14.72
N ALA A 42 -5.07 -0.10 -13.50
CA ALA A 42 -4.99 -0.92 -12.29
C ALA A 42 -6.29 -1.69 -11.99
N LEU A 43 -7.45 -1.07 -12.23
CA LEU A 43 -8.75 -1.70 -11.96
C LEU A 43 -9.17 -2.74 -13.02
N THR A 44 -8.62 -2.65 -14.23
CA THR A 44 -8.99 -3.51 -15.36
C THR A 44 -7.91 -4.50 -15.77
N ASP A 45 -6.89 -4.70 -14.92
CA ASP A 45 -5.71 -5.54 -15.23
C ASP A 45 -4.96 -5.10 -16.51
N GLY A 46 -5.06 -3.81 -16.84
CA GLY A 46 -4.48 -3.20 -18.03
C GLY A 46 -3.13 -2.52 -17.79
N VAL A 47 -2.52 -2.71 -16.62
CA VAL A 47 -1.24 -2.08 -16.29
C VAL A 47 -0.15 -2.70 -17.19
N PRO A 48 0.50 -1.93 -18.09
CA PRO A 48 1.44 -2.45 -19.07
C PRO A 48 2.81 -2.82 -18.47
N ILE A 49 2.87 -3.04 -17.16
CA ILE A 49 4.09 -3.17 -16.39
C ILE A 49 4.20 -4.60 -15.88
N ARG A 50 5.08 -5.40 -16.48
CA ARG A 50 5.50 -6.69 -15.91
C ARG A 50 6.66 -6.47 -14.95
N LEU A 51 6.37 -5.94 -13.77
CA LEU A 51 7.35 -5.86 -12.69
C LEU A 51 7.23 -7.07 -11.76
N PRO A 52 8.35 -7.62 -11.26
CA PRO A 52 8.32 -8.60 -10.18
C PRO A 52 8.01 -7.89 -8.85
N LEU A 53 6.76 -7.42 -8.71
CA LEU A 53 6.27 -6.59 -7.60
C LEU A 53 6.69 -7.14 -6.24
N ARG A 54 6.55 -8.45 -6.03
CA ARG A 54 6.93 -9.12 -4.78
C ARG A 54 8.41 -8.93 -4.44
N ARG A 55 9.30 -9.17 -5.41
CA ARG A 55 10.75 -9.03 -5.21
C ARG A 55 11.13 -7.58 -4.96
N MET A 56 10.57 -6.67 -5.77
CA MET A 56 10.84 -5.24 -5.64
C MET A 56 10.38 -4.67 -4.30
N LEU A 57 9.21 -5.12 -3.79
CA LEU A 57 8.74 -4.76 -2.45
C LEU A 57 9.66 -5.31 -1.36
N SER A 58 10.08 -6.57 -1.45
CA SER A 58 11.05 -7.13 -0.49
C SER A 58 12.37 -6.37 -0.50
N ASP A 59 12.91 -6.04 -1.67
CA ASP A 59 14.15 -5.26 -1.83
C ASP A 59 14.01 -3.81 -1.31
N LEU A 60 12.79 -3.26 -1.32
CA LEU A 60 12.53 -1.92 -0.78
C LEU A 60 12.41 -1.94 0.75
N VAL A 61 11.64 -2.88 1.29
CA VAL A 61 11.38 -2.99 2.73
C VAL A 61 12.65 -3.34 3.50
N THR A 62 13.51 -4.19 2.93
CA THR A 62 14.80 -4.57 3.54
C THR A 62 15.79 -3.40 3.67
N ARG A 63 15.52 -2.24 3.05
CA ARG A 63 16.30 -0.99 3.27
C ARG A 63 15.92 -0.29 4.57
N PHE A 64 14.70 -0.50 5.06
CA PHE A 64 14.17 0.17 6.24
C PHE A 64 14.11 -0.77 7.45
N ILE A 65 14.04 -2.08 7.21
CA ILE A 65 13.82 -3.10 8.23
C ILE A 65 14.78 -4.26 8.02
N ASP A 66 15.31 -4.79 9.12
CA ASP A 66 16.13 -5.99 9.10
C ASP A 66 15.41 -7.15 8.36
N PRO A 67 16.08 -7.85 7.43
CA PRO A 67 15.46 -8.92 6.65
C PRO A 67 14.91 -10.08 7.48
N THR A 68 15.52 -10.40 8.63
CA THR A 68 15.05 -11.45 9.52
C THR A 68 13.76 -11.04 10.21
N LEU A 69 13.71 -9.82 10.74
CA LEU A 69 12.50 -9.26 11.34
C LEU A 69 11.36 -9.16 10.33
N TYR A 70 11.64 -8.69 9.11
CA TYR A 70 10.63 -8.66 8.05
C TYR A 70 10.06 -10.05 7.75
N ARG A 71 10.90 -11.08 7.65
CA ARG A 71 10.43 -12.46 7.43
C ARG A 71 9.53 -12.94 8.57
N LEU A 72 9.94 -12.73 9.82
CA LEU A 72 9.13 -13.12 10.99
C LEU A 72 7.77 -12.41 11.01
N SER A 73 7.76 -11.09 10.75
CA SER A 73 6.51 -10.32 10.65
C SER A 73 5.62 -10.84 9.53
N ARG A 74 6.18 -11.11 8.35
CA ARG A 74 5.43 -11.68 7.22
C ARG A 74 4.84 -13.03 7.56
N ASP A 75 5.61 -13.91 8.20
CA ASP A 75 5.15 -15.26 8.54
C ASP A 75 4.04 -15.21 9.61
N TYR A 76 4.03 -14.20 10.49
CA TYR A 76 2.97 -13.97 11.46
C TYR A 76 1.68 -13.39 10.83
N VAL A 77 1.81 -12.36 9.98
CA VAL A 77 0.66 -11.67 9.36
C VAL A 77 0.04 -12.52 8.24
N GLY A 78 0.85 -13.27 7.50
CA GLY A 78 0.40 -14.16 6.41
C GLY A 78 0.20 -13.46 5.06
N ASP A 79 0.03 -12.13 5.02
CA ASP A 79 -0.06 -11.36 3.78
C ASP A 79 1.08 -10.34 3.61
N THR A 80 1.59 -10.23 2.38
CA THR A 80 2.73 -9.35 2.09
C THR A 80 2.31 -7.88 2.05
N ALA A 81 1.14 -7.56 1.50
CA ALA A 81 0.69 -6.17 1.42
C ALA A 81 0.36 -5.63 2.81
N GLU A 82 -0.34 -6.41 3.63
CA GLU A 82 -0.64 -6.08 5.02
C GLU A 82 0.64 -5.92 5.86
N THR A 83 1.60 -6.85 5.73
CA THR A 83 2.89 -6.74 6.43
C THR A 83 3.60 -5.44 6.08
N VAL A 84 3.68 -5.10 4.79
CA VAL A 84 4.36 -3.88 4.34
C VAL A 84 3.61 -2.62 4.81
N ALA A 85 2.27 -2.63 4.79
CA ALA A 85 1.47 -1.50 5.25
C ALA A 85 1.68 -1.22 6.75
N LEU A 86 1.77 -2.26 7.58
CA LEU A 86 2.01 -2.14 9.02
C LEU A 86 3.44 -1.68 9.35
N LEU A 87 4.40 -2.11 8.55
CA LEU A 87 5.82 -1.85 8.73
C LEU A 87 6.28 -0.54 8.07
N TRP A 88 5.44 0.07 7.23
CA TRP A 88 5.83 1.26 6.49
C TRP A 88 6.21 2.40 7.45
N PRO A 89 7.38 3.02 7.28
CA PRO A 89 7.80 4.11 8.16
C PRO A 89 6.83 5.28 8.00
N ASP A 90 6.14 5.63 9.08
CA ASP A 90 5.34 6.84 9.21
C ASP A 90 6.12 7.78 10.14
N ASP A 91 6.11 9.09 9.89
CA ASP A 91 6.92 10.08 10.65
C ASP A 91 6.66 10.06 12.17
N ARG A 92 5.62 9.34 12.60
CA ARG A 92 5.21 9.15 14.00
C ARG A 92 5.99 8.05 14.73
N SER A 93 6.72 7.17 14.04
CA SER A 93 7.41 6.02 14.63
C SER A 93 8.89 6.25 14.91
N VAL A 94 9.36 7.51 15.00
CA VAL A 94 10.68 7.82 15.55
C VAL A 94 10.69 7.36 17.01
N LEU A 95 11.19 6.15 17.24
CA LEU A 95 11.44 5.64 18.57
C LEU A 95 12.45 6.58 19.24
N PRO A 96 12.23 6.98 20.51
CA PRO A 96 13.27 7.68 21.26
C PRO A 96 14.55 6.82 21.27
N PRO A 97 15.74 7.45 21.31
CA PRO A 97 16.99 6.71 21.30
C PRO A 97 17.00 5.66 22.42
N PRO A 98 17.54 4.46 22.18
CA PRO A 98 17.57 3.42 23.19
C PRO A 98 18.29 3.93 24.44
N CYS A 99 17.71 3.67 25.60
CA CYS A 99 18.30 3.98 26.90
C CYS A 99 19.72 3.35 26.95
N PRO A 100 20.76 4.09 27.35
CA PRO A 100 22.11 3.54 27.42
C PRO A 100 22.13 2.36 28.40
N LEU A 101 22.70 1.24 27.96
CA LEU A 101 22.88 0.06 28.81
C LEU A 101 23.88 0.39 29.94
N PRO A 102 23.61 -0.02 31.19
CA PRO A 102 24.59 0.11 32.27
C PRO A 102 25.81 -0.78 32.00
N ALA A 103 26.98 -0.26 32.38
CA ALA A 103 28.32 -0.84 32.19
C ALA A 103 28.53 -2.16 32.94
#